data_AF-A0A5C6SET0-F1
#
_entry.id   AF-A0A5C6SET0-F1
#
_cell.length_a   1.000
_cell.length_b   1.000
_cell.length_c   1.000
_cell.angle_alpha   90.00
_cell.angle_beta   90.00
_cell.angle_gamma   90.00
#
_symmetry.space_group_name_H-M   'P 1'
#
loop_
_entity.id
_entity.type
_entity.pdbx_description
1 polymer ?
#
loop_
_entity_poly.entity_id
_entity_poly.type
_entity_poly.pdbx_seq_one_letter_code
_entity_poly.pdbx_strand_id
1 'polypeptide(L)'
;MASMSFKSIATLAFAVSQPALGAVFPNGIFNRSEIEAMPIEKRGSVDALLWEAAEIPYILEGLPHDLSGSIRDAMREWEQSSCIRFVPKTTQSAWANFKKYDDGCFVRGLGSPGSGERIVNLDYPNAWERIVSFGNYKACLEAGTPAHELGHLIGLIHEHQRPDRDQFIRVLTDRIQDDQQDQFTIDKTGDIHVPFDYNSVMLYDTKAFAKTNALTPIVGDVSVKHTMETITDKEIDPWNSPTANDFKAVNDAYKCEEYYTRVIPQCLAGTIPANGDYSTYSFILDKYTEAYMSANGYTHVAVHQNCRSNAIDMDTDNWGFTPLNGWGPRAQYTVTTDRCKKDHDRHASRYEVALCKGDNEDACDIKCGLRRVCPFDGSGNQVDSKAIGIVDPNLWICHPH
;
A
#
# COMPACT_ATOMS: atom_id res chain seq x y z
N MET A 1 17.21 25.89 -82.89
CA MET A 1 16.29 26.90 -83.47
C MET A 1 15.06 26.14 -83.93
N ALA A 2 13.82 26.34 -83.48
CA ALA A 2 13.14 27.50 -82.89
C ALA A 2 12.01 27.00 -81.93
N SER A 3 11.78 27.64 -80.78
CA SER A 3 10.69 28.62 -80.48
C SER A 3 9.37 27.95 -80.03
N MET A 4 9.01 27.97 -78.73
CA MET A 4 8.10 28.95 -78.04
C MET A 4 6.68 29.00 -78.65
N SER A 5 5.53 28.94 -77.93
CA SER A 5 5.11 29.69 -76.72
C SER A 5 3.74 29.21 -76.15
N PHE A 6 3.55 29.50 -74.85
CA PHE A 6 2.39 29.53 -73.92
C PHE A 6 0.93 29.71 -74.42
N LYS A 7 -0.04 29.10 -73.68
CA LYS A 7 -1.03 29.79 -72.79
C LYS A 7 -1.94 28.82 -71.97
N SER A 8 -2.33 29.31 -70.79
CA SER A 8 -3.02 28.68 -69.65
C SER A 8 -4.53 28.38 -69.81
N ILE A 9 -5.11 27.53 -68.92
CA ILE A 9 -6.25 27.79 -68.01
C ILE A 9 -6.58 26.54 -67.13
N ALA A 10 -7.03 26.81 -65.90
CA ALA A 10 -7.45 26.00 -64.74
C ALA A 10 -8.22 24.68 -65.01
N THR A 11 -8.29 23.67 -64.12
CA THR A 11 -8.91 23.70 -62.77
C THR A 11 -8.63 22.39 -61.99
N LEU A 12 -8.68 22.48 -60.65
CA LEU A 12 -8.54 21.48 -59.57
C LEU A 12 -8.96 20.02 -59.83
N ALA A 13 -8.21 19.06 -59.25
CA ALA A 13 -8.69 18.21 -58.14
C ALA A 13 -7.60 17.30 -57.53
N PHE A 14 -7.74 17.10 -56.22
CA PHE A 14 -6.98 16.32 -55.25
C PHE A 14 -6.43 14.95 -55.69
N ALA A 15 -5.18 14.65 -55.27
CA ALA A 15 -4.85 13.53 -54.37
C ALA A 15 -3.34 13.55 -54.08
N VAL A 16 -2.97 13.78 -52.82
CA VAL A 16 -1.59 13.74 -52.33
C VAL A 16 -1.24 12.30 -52.02
N SER A 17 -0.28 11.74 -52.75
CA SER A 17 0.50 10.59 -52.29
C SER A 17 1.92 10.70 -52.84
N GLN A 18 2.87 11.02 -51.97
CA GLN A 18 4.20 10.46 -52.06
C GLN A 18 4.81 10.26 -50.67
N PRO A 19 5.67 9.24 -50.51
CA PRO A 19 6.05 8.65 -49.24
C PRO A 19 7.41 9.14 -48.73
N ALA A 20 7.72 8.72 -47.50
CA ALA A 20 9.05 8.61 -46.90
C ALA A 20 9.83 9.91 -46.68
N LEU A 21 9.63 10.48 -45.49
CA LEU A 21 10.72 11.09 -44.73
C LEU A 21 10.80 10.33 -43.40
N GLY A 22 11.96 9.72 -43.14
CA GLY A 22 12.26 9.11 -41.86
C GLY A 22 12.08 10.14 -40.75
N ALA A 23 11.17 9.85 -39.83
CA ALA A 23 11.04 10.63 -38.61
C ALA A 23 12.28 10.36 -37.76
N VAL A 24 13.21 11.32 -37.81
CA VAL A 24 14.20 11.54 -36.75
C VAL A 24 13.41 11.65 -35.44
N PHE A 25 13.64 10.70 -34.53
CA PHE A 25 13.08 10.75 -33.18
C PHE A 25 13.44 12.10 -32.55
N PRO A 26 12.48 12.91 -32.08
CA PRO A 26 12.82 14.12 -31.35
C PRO A 26 13.50 13.70 -30.04
N ASN A 27 14.77 14.12 -29.90
CA ASN A 27 15.48 14.10 -28.63
C ASN A 27 14.65 14.81 -27.56
N GLY A 28 14.50 14.16 -26.40
CA GLY A 28 14.15 14.75 -25.10
C GLY A 28 13.23 15.98 -25.11
N ILE A 29 11.94 15.75 -24.92
CA ILE A 29 10.97 16.78 -24.54
C ILE A 29 10.54 16.37 -23.13
N PHE A 30 11.10 16.91 -22.04
CA PHE A 30 11.10 18.31 -21.61
C PHE A 30 12.39 18.69 -20.88
N ASN A 31 12.72 19.99 -20.85
CA ASN A 31 13.74 20.53 -19.97
C ASN A 31 13.18 20.61 -18.54
N ARG A 32 13.97 20.29 -17.50
CA ARG A 32 13.55 20.24 -16.07
C ARG A 32 12.74 21.47 -15.63
N SER A 33 13.00 22.64 -16.22
CA SER A 33 12.33 23.91 -15.98
C SER A 33 10.86 23.97 -16.46
N GLU A 34 10.46 23.19 -17.46
CA GLU A 34 9.08 23.21 -17.99
C GLU A 34 8.12 22.41 -17.12
N ILE A 35 8.59 21.31 -16.52
CA ILE A 35 7.83 20.55 -15.53
C ILE A 35 7.72 21.34 -14.22
N GLU A 36 8.77 22.07 -13.83
CA GLU A 36 8.78 23.02 -12.71
C GLU A 36 7.93 24.29 -12.95
N ALA A 37 7.39 24.51 -14.16
CA ALA A 37 6.52 25.66 -14.48
C ALA A 37 5.02 25.32 -14.50
N MET A 38 4.62 24.06 -14.35
CA MET A 38 3.19 23.70 -14.28
C MET A 38 2.58 24.15 -12.94
N PRO A 39 1.38 24.74 -12.89
CA PRO A 39 0.72 25.07 -11.62
C PRO A 39 0.62 23.83 -10.72
N ILE A 40 0.77 23.99 -9.40
CA ILE A 40 0.61 22.89 -8.41
C ILE A 40 -0.72 22.14 -8.61
N GLU A 41 -1.76 22.84 -9.05
CA GLU A 41 -3.09 22.29 -9.35
C GLU A 41 -3.15 21.41 -10.62
N LYS A 42 -2.06 21.33 -11.40
CA LYS A 42 -1.94 20.52 -12.64
C LYS A 42 -0.82 19.48 -12.58
N ARG A 43 -0.13 19.35 -11.45
CA ARG A 43 0.80 18.25 -11.20
C ARG A 43 0.10 17.31 -10.24
N GLY A 44 -0.04 16.04 -10.60
CA GLY A 44 -0.68 15.12 -9.70
C GLY A 44 -0.45 13.68 -10.10
N SER A 45 0.23 12.95 -9.22
CA SER A 45 0.13 11.49 -9.07
C SER A 45 -1.19 11.13 -8.38
N VAL A 46 -2.20 12.01 -8.52
CA VAL A 46 -3.58 11.71 -8.22
C VAL A 46 -4.40 12.36 -9.32
N ASP A 47 -4.85 11.56 -10.29
CA ASP A 47 -5.71 12.00 -11.39
C ASP A 47 -7.09 12.38 -10.84
N ALA A 48 -7.21 13.63 -10.37
CA ALA A 48 -8.40 14.47 -10.16
C ALA A 48 -9.73 13.86 -9.62
N LEU A 49 -9.72 12.69 -8.98
CA LEU A 49 -10.89 12.08 -8.33
C LEU A 49 -10.52 11.57 -6.93
N LEU A 50 -9.94 12.44 -6.11
CA LEU A 50 -9.73 12.14 -4.69
C LEU A 50 -11.05 11.77 -4.01
N TRP A 51 -10.97 10.85 -3.06
CA TRP A 51 -12.10 10.55 -2.17
C TRP A 51 -12.41 11.73 -1.26
N GLU A 52 -13.68 12.09 -1.14
CA GLU A 52 -14.12 13.17 -0.27
C GLU A 52 -13.72 12.86 1.18
N ALA A 53 -13.18 13.87 1.88
CA ALA A 53 -12.71 13.77 3.26
C ALA A 53 -11.67 12.66 3.53
N ALA A 54 -10.99 12.16 2.49
CA ALA A 54 -10.09 10.99 2.59
C ALA A 54 -10.79 9.70 3.06
N GLU A 55 -12.12 9.63 2.97
CA GLU A 55 -12.90 8.46 3.35
C GLU A 55 -13.22 7.61 2.12
N ILE A 56 -12.91 6.32 2.20
CA ILE A 56 -13.15 5.33 1.15
C ILE A 56 -14.21 4.33 1.66
N PRO A 57 -15.49 4.54 1.34
CA PRO A 57 -16.55 3.59 1.68
C PRO A 57 -16.31 2.28 0.95
N TYR A 58 -16.39 1.14 1.63
CA TYR A 58 -16.12 -0.15 1.00
C TYR A 58 -17.10 -1.27 1.36
N ILE A 59 -17.13 -2.29 0.49
CA ILE A 59 -17.78 -3.58 0.68
C ILE A 59 -16.80 -4.69 0.30
N LEU A 60 -16.79 -5.79 1.05
CA LEU A 60 -16.12 -7.04 0.68
C LEU A 60 -17.19 -8.04 0.23
N GLU A 61 -17.30 -8.30 -1.08
CA GLU A 61 -18.36 -9.10 -1.67
C GLU A 61 -17.85 -10.50 -2.08
N GLY A 62 -18.34 -11.53 -1.39
CA GLY A 62 -18.11 -12.93 -1.78
C GLY A 62 -16.65 -13.39 -1.67
N LEU A 63 -15.83 -12.70 -0.89
CA LEU A 63 -14.41 -13.03 -0.71
C LEU A 63 -14.19 -14.07 0.40
N PRO A 64 -13.17 -14.94 0.27
CA PRO A 64 -12.74 -15.80 1.36
C PRO A 64 -12.31 -15.00 2.60
N HIS A 65 -12.41 -15.62 3.77
CA HIS A 65 -12.02 -15.02 5.05
C HIS A 65 -10.56 -14.53 5.03
N ASP A 66 -9.63 -15.36 4.55
CA ASP A 66 -8.19 -15.03 4.53
C ASP A 66 -7.88 -13.83 3.63
N LEU A 67 -8.53 -13.75 2.46
CA LEU A 67 -8.38 -12.59 1.56
C LEU A 67 -8.98 -11.33 2.18
N SER A 68 -10.13 -11.46 2.85
CA SER A 68 -10.76 -10.36 3.58
C SER A 68 -9.89 -9.87 4.74
N GLY A 69 -9.14 -10.76 5.39
CA GLY A 69 -8.13 -10.42 6.40
C GLY A 69 -6.97 -9.63 5.77
N SER A 70 -6.38 -10.16 4.69
CA SER A 70 -5.27 -9.52 3.98
C SER A 70 -5.62 -8.11 3.46
N ILE A 71 -6.83 -7.92 2.93
CA ILE A 71 -7.33 -6.60 2.51
C ILE A 71 -7.39 -5.64 3.70
N ARG A 72 -7.93 -6.07 4.84
CA ARG A 72 -8.02 -5.22 6.04
C ARG A 72 -6.65 -4.86 6.61
N ASP A 73 -5.69 -5.77 6.52
CA ASP A 73 -4.32 -5.49 6.96
C ASP A 73 -3.66 -4.46 6.04
N ALA A 74 -3.82 -4.59 4.72
CA ALA A 74 -3.34 -3.59 3.76
C ALA A 74 -4.05 -2.23 3.91
N MET A 75 -5.36 -2.22 4.22
CA MET A 75 -6.08 -0.99 4.59
C MET A 75 -5.40 -0.31 5.78
N ARG A 76 -5.12 -1.10 6.82
CA ARG A 76 -4.47 -0.62 8.04
C ARG A 76 -3.08 -0.02 7.78
N GLU A 77 -2.30 -0.62 6.88
CA GLU A 77 -0.99 -0.08 6.48
C GLU A 77 -1.11 1.33 5.91
N TRP A 78 -2.04 1.55 4.99
CA TRP A 78 -2.31 2.87 4.42
C TRP A 78 -2.81 3.87 5.46
N GLU A 79 -3.72 3.47 6.35
CA GLU A 79 -4.36 4.37 7.32
C GLU A 79 -3.43 4.79 8.47
N GLN A 80 -2.43 3.97 8.79
CA GLN A 80 -1.54 4.17 9.95
C GLN A 80 -0.59 5.36 9.81
N SER A 81 -0.19 5.70 8.59
CA SER A 81 0.70 6.83 8.30
C SER A 81 0.09 7.83 7.29
N SER A 82 -1.24 7.81 7.16
CA SER A 82 -2.00 8.78 6.37
C SER A 82 -3.35 9.13 6.99
N CYS A 83 -4.02 10.12 6.41
CA CYS A 83 -5.39 10.47 6.77
C CYS A 83 -6.46 9.66 5.99
N ILE A 84 -6.06 8.74 5.09
CA ILE A 84 -6.99 7.83 4.40
C ILE A 84 -7.73 6.98 5.41
N ARG A 85 -9.03 6.75 5.21
CA ARG A 85 -9.85 5.91 6.10
C ARG A 85 -10.79 5.03 5.29
N PHE A 86 -10.65 3.72 5.44
CA PHE A 86 -11.57 2.75 4.87
C PHE A 86 -12.74 2.57 5.83
N VAL A 87 -13.95 2.91 5.37
CA VAL A 87 -15.15 2.88 6.20
C VAL A 87 -16.18 1.92 5.61
N PRO A 88 -16.90 1.13 6.41
CA PRO A 88 -17.98 0.31 5.88
C PRO A 88 -19.00 1.16 5.13
N LYS A 89 -19.33 0.75 3.90
CA LYS A 89 -20.30 1.49 3.09
C LYS A 89 -21.68 1.48 3.76
N THR A 90 -22.28 2.65 3.87
CA THR A 90 -23.69 2.84 4.25
C THR A 90 -24.42 3.60 3.14
N THR A 91 -24.64 4.90 3.31
CA THR A 91 -25.42 5.76 2.43
C THR A 91 -24.60 6.50 1.37
N GLN A 92 -23.27 6.36 1.40
CA GLN A 92 -22.38 7.06 0.46
C GLN A 92 -22.71 6.68 -1.00
N SER A 93 -22.67 7.68 -1.87
CA SER A 93 -23.00 7.56 -3.30
C SER A 93 -21.90 6.89 -4.11
N ALA A 94 -20.63 7.04 -3.71
CA ALA A 94 -19.46 6.39 -4.27
C ALA A 94 -18.88 5.40 -3.27
N TRP A 95 -18.44 4.23 -3.73
CA TRP A 95 -17.80 3.22 -2.87
C TRP A 95 -16.89 2.29 -3.66
N ALA A 96 -15.96 1.65 -2.94
CA ALA A 96 -15.14 0.55 -3.44
C ALA A 96 -15.84 -0.78 -3.20
N ASN A 97 -15.88 -1.67 -4.19
CA ASN A 97 -16.35 -3.03 -4.03
C ASN A 97 -15.23 -4.01 -4.36
N PHE A 98 -14.77 -4.71 -3.32
CA PHE A 98 -13.75 -5.74 -3.41
C PHE A 98 -14.45 -7.06 -3.71
N LYS A 99 -14.19 -7.63 -4.88
CA LYS A 99 -14.81 -8.89 -5.33
C LYS A 99 -13.94 -9.61 -6.36
N LYS A 100 -14.20 -10.89 -6.58
CA LYS A 100 -13.72 -11.60 -7.77
C LYS A 100 -14.69 -11.31 -8.92
N TYR A 101 -14.32 -10.37 -9.79
CA TYR A 101 -15.07 -9.95 -10.97
C TYR A 101 -14.51 -10.56 -12.26
N ASP A 102 -13.19 -10.67 -12.38
CA ASP A 102 -12.47 -11.18 -13.55
C ASP A 102 -11.13 -11.82 -13.13
N ASP A 103 -10.37 -12.33 -14.08
CA ASP A 103 -9.03 -12.86 -13.85
C ASP A 103 -8.02 -11.74 -13.54
N GLY A 104 -7.10 -12.00 -12.59
CA GLY A 104 -6.01 -11.08 -12.21
C GLY A 104 -6.33 -10.08 -11.08
N CYS A 105 -5.44 -9.14 -10.84
CA CYS A 105 -5.56 -8.15 -9.76
C CYS A 105 -5.53 -6.75 -10.39
N PHE A 106 -6.58 -5.95 -10.18
CA PHE A 106 -6.64 -4.58 -10.71
C PHE A 106 -7.76 -3.75 -10.06
N VAL A 107 -7.61 -2.44 -10.09
CA VAL A 107 -8.70 -1.48 -9.90
C VAL A 107 -9.21 -0.96 -11.24
N ARG A 108 -10.54 -0.92 -11.45
CA ARG A 108 -11.13 -0.34 -12.67
C ARG A 108 -11.09 1.19 -12.63
N GLY A 109 -9.92 1.76 -12.86
CA GLY A 109 -9.63 3.20 -12.83
C GLY A 109 -8.97 3.64 -11.53
N LEU A 110 -8.70 4.94 -11.41
CA LEU A 110 -8.00 5.53 -10.27
C LEU A 110 -8.96 6.30 -9.38
N GLY A 111 -8.68 6.32 -8.07
CA GLY A 111 -9.41 7.16 -7.12
C GLY A 111 -10.91 6.85 -7.02
N SER A 112 -11.64 7.85 -6.51
CA SER A 112 -13.09 7.86 -6.38
C SER A 112 -13.79 7.77 -7.75
N PRO A 113 -14.89 7.03 -7.89
CA PRO A 113 -15.72 7.08 -9.09
C PRO A 113 -16.64 8.32 -9.11
N GLY A 114 -16.66 9.14 -8.05
CA GLY A 114 -17.57 10.27 -7.85
C GLY A 114 -19.03 9.85 -7.55
N SER A 115 -19.49 8.75 -8.15
CA SER A 115 -20.72 8.04 -7.81
C SER A 115 -20.65 6.59 -8.31
N GLY A 116 -21.41 5.70 -7.68
CA GLY A 116 -21.46 4.29 -8.03
C GLY A 116 -20.27 3.49 -7.49
N GLU A 117 -20.09 2.32 -8.08
CA GLU A 117 -19.12 1.32 -7.67
C GLU A 117 -17.77 1.52 -8.36
N ARG A 118 -16.68 1.56 -7.58
CA ARG A 118 -15.33 1.30 -8.06
C ARG A 118 -14.98 -0.15 -7.75
N ILE A 119 -14.84 -0.96 -8.79
CA ILE A 119 -14.48 -2.38 -8.64
C ILE A 119 -12.99 -2.49 -8.34
N VAL A 120 -12.68 -3.17 -7.23
CA VAL A 120 -11.34 -3.67 -6.90
C VAL A 120 -11.38 -5.18 -7.13
N ASN A 121 -10.81 -5.62 -8.24
CA ASN A 121 -10.78 -7.02 -8.62
C ASN A 121 -9.62 -7.72 -7.90
N LEU A 122 -9.95 -8.72 -7.09
CA LEU A 122 -8.97 -9.57 -6.43
C LEU A 122 -9.30 -11.01 -6.75
N ASP A 123 -8.55 -11.55 -7.70
CA ASP A 123 -8.67 -12.91 -8.13
C ASP A 123 -8.03 -13.89 -7.13
N TYR A 124 -8.83 -14.88 -6.76
CA TYR A 124 -8.46 -15.96 -5.87
C TYR A 124 -8.90 -17.28 -6.51
N PRO A 125 -7.95 -18.08 -7.01
CA PRO A 125 -8.25 -19.31 -7.71
C PRO A 125 -8.65 -20.37 -6.70
N ASN A 126 -9.68 -21.15 -7.04
CA ASN A 126 -10.00 -22.33 -6.24
C ASN A 126 -8.90 -23.40 -6.38
N ALA A 127 -8.95 -24.43 -5.53
CA ALA A 127 -7.92 -25.48 -5.51
C ALA A 127 -7.74 -26.16 -6.88
N TRP A 128 -8.82 -26.30 -7.67
CA TRP A 128 -8.76 -26.88 -9.01
C TRP A 128 -8.06 -25.96 -10.00
N GLU A 129 -8.38 -24.66 -10.00
CA GLU A 129 -7.73 -23.63 -10.82
C GLU A 129 -6.22 -23.54 -10.56
N ARG A 130 -5.80 -23.66 -9.29
CA ARG A 130 -4.36 -23.71 -8.92
C ARG A 130 -3.66 -24.95 -9.48
N ILE A 131 -4.33 -26.10 -9.47
CA ILE A 131 -3.80 -27.37 -9.98
C ILE A 131 -3.67 -27.32 -11.51
N VAL A 132 -4.70 -26.86 -12.22
CA VAL A 132 -4.69 -26.81 -13.69
C VAL A 132 -3.76 -25.72 -14.24
N SER A 133 -3.51 -24.66 -13.47
CA SER A 133 -2.55 -23.60 -13.83
C SER A 133 -1.09 -24.00 -13.61
N PHE A 134 -0.82 -25.25 -13.20
CA PHE A 134 0.53 -25.77 -12.89
C PHE A 134 1.34 -24.86 -11.96
N GLY A 135 0.68 -24.17 -11.02
CA GLY A 135 1.34 -23.25 -10.10
C GLY A 135 1.78 -21.91 -10.68
N ASN A 136 1.51 -21.59 -11.95
CA ASN A 136 1.83 -20.30 -12.57
C ASN A 136 0.81 -19.20 -12.27
N TYR A 137 -0.15 -19.47 -11.40
CA TYR A 137 -1.20 -18.53 -11.09
C TYR A 137 -0.76 -17.58 -9.97
N LYS A 138 -0.69 -16.28 -10.28
CA LYS A 138 -0.39 -15.22 -9.30
C LYS A 138 -1.69 -14.84 -8.60
N ALA A 139 -1.95 -15.45 -7.44
CA ALA A 139 -3.12 -15.12 -6.64
C ALA A 139 -2.97 -13.72 -6.06
N CYS A 140 -4.06 -12.95 -5.97
CA CYS A 140 -4.05 -11.62 -5.35
C CYS A 140 -3.92 -11.66 -3.81
N LEU A 141 -3.40 -12.78 -3.28
CA LEU A 141 -3.09 -13.01 -1.87
C LEU A 141 -1.65 -12.68 -1.50
N GLU A 142 -0.78 -12.43 -2.48
CA GLU A 142 0.57 -11.97 -2.19
C GLU A 142 0.50 -10.68 -1.36
N ALA A 143 1.33 -10.57 -0.32
CA ALA A 143 1.19 -9.54 0.72
C ALA A 143 1.15 -8.10 0.15
N GLY A 144 1.91 -7.83 -0.92
CA GLY A 144 1.92 -6.52 -1.57
C GLY A 144 0.72 -6.22 -2.47
N THR A 145 0.00 -7.23 -2.95
CA THR A 145 -1.04 -7.02 -3.97
C THR A 145 -2.21 -6.20 -3.43
N PRO A 146 -2.82 -6.52 -2.28
CA PRO A 146 -3.89 -5.67 -1.75
C PRO A 146 -3.40 -4.25 -1.47
N ALA A 147 -2.18 -4.06 -0.95
CA ALA A 147 -1.62 -2.73 -0.71
C ALA A 147 -1.45 -1.92 -2.01
N HIS A 148 -1.00 -2.57 -3.09
CA HIS A 148 -0.87 -1.99 -4.42
C HIS A 148 -2.23 -1.54 -4.99
N GLU A 149 -3.23 -2.44 -4.98
CA GLU A 149 -4.57 -2.10 -5.49
C GLU A 149 -5.22 -0.98 -4.66
N LEU A 150 -4.99 -0.96 -3.35
CA LEU A 150 -5.42 0.14 -2.50
C LEU A 150 -4.72 1.46 -2.87
N GLY A 151 -3.46 1.43 -3.29
CA GLY A 151 -2.76 2.61 -3.81
C GLY A 151 -3.47 3.20 -5.04
N HIS A 152 -3.86 2.37 -6.01
CA HIS A 152 -4.70 2.80 -7.15
C HIS A 152 -6.06 3.34 -6.72
N LEU A 153 -6.69 2.68 -5.75
CA LEU A 153 -7.97 3.11 -5.21
C LEU A 153 -7.86 4.47 -4.51
N ILE A 154 -6.75 4.76 -3.84
CA ILE A 154 -6.43 6.06 -3.24
C ILE A 154 -6.16 7.10 -4.33
N GLY A 155 -5.56 6.69 -5.45
CA GLY A 155 -5.37 7.52 -6.63
C GLY A 155 -3.95 7.52 -7.18
N LEU A 156 -3.05 6.69 -6.65
CA LEU A 156 -1.68 6.58 -7.15
C LEU A 156 -1.64 5.86 -8.51
N ILE A 157 -0.82 6.38 -9.41
CA ILE A 157 -0.43 5.68 -10.63
C ILE A 157 0.74 4.73 -10.34
N HIS A 158 1.12 3.91 -11.31
CA HIS A 158 2.35 3.15 -11.17
C HIS A 158 3.58 4.05 -11.26
N GLU A 159 4.59 3.76 -10.45
CA GLU A 159 5.82 4.56 -10.37
C GLU A 159 6.60 4.57 -11.71
N HIS A 160 6.57 3.45 -12.47
CA HIS A 160 7.21 3.38 -13.80
C HIS A 160 6.47 4.13 -14.92
N GLN A 161 5.27 4.66 -14.63
CA GLN A 161 4.50 5.48 -15.58
C GLN A 161 4.77 6.98 -15.41
N ARG A 162 5.57 7.39 -14.43
CA ARG A 162 5.88 8.80 -14.20
C ARG A 162 6.51 9.49 -15.43
N PRO A 163 6.29 10.80 -15.62
CA PRO A 163 6.89 11.57 -16.73
C PRO A 163 8.42 11.57 -16.73
N ASP A 164 9.06 11.44 -15.57
CA ASP A 164 10.51 11.46 -15.38
C ASP A 164 11.15 10.06 -15.32
N ARG A 165 10.37 8.98 -15.47
CA ARG A 165 10.83 7.60 -15.24
C ARG A 165 12.06 7.19 -16.06
N ASP A 166 12.20 7.71 -17.29
CA ASP A 166 13.33 7.42 -18.19
C ASP A 166 14.68 7.98 -17.68
N GLN A 167 14.68 8.79 -16.61
CA GLN A 167 15.90 9.20 -15.90
C GLN A 167 16.39 8.15 -14.89
N PHE A 168 15.53 7.19 -14.53
CA PHE A 168 15.73 6.27 -13.42
C PHE A 168 15.76 4.80 -13.86
N ILE A 169 14.88 4.45 -14.79
CA ILE A 169 14.71 3.11 -15.32
C ILE A 169 14.63 3.13 -16.85
N ARG A 170 14.95 2.01 -17.47
CA ARG A 170 14.76 1.76 -18.91
C ARG A 170 13.77 0.63 -19.09
N VAL A 171 12.68 0.91 -19.81
CA VAL A 171 11.72 -0.11 -20.24
C VAL A 171 12.20 -0.79 -21.51
N LEU A 172 12.24 -2.12 -21.50
CA LEU A 172 12.68 -2.97 -22.59
C LEU A 172 11.47 -3.51 -23.35
N THR A 173 10.88 -2.66 -24.19
CA THR A 173 9.63 -2.93 -24.92
C THR A 173 9.69 -4.18 -25.80
N ASP A 174 10.86 -4.56 -26.30
CA ASP A 174 11.06 -5.79 -27.07
C ASP A 174 10.77 -7.08 -26.27
N ARG A 175 10.87 -7.00 -24.94
CA ARG A 175 10.68 -8.11 -24.00
C ARG A 175 9.31 -8.15 -23.35
N ILE A 176 8.48 -7.12 -23.53
CA ILE A 176 7.11 -7.05 -22.99
C ILE A 176 6.14 -7.73 -23.96
N GLN A 177 5.17 -8.49 -23.44
CA GLN A 177 4.09 -9.12 -24.23
C GLN A 177 3.41 -8.08 -25.13
N ASP A 178 3.11 -8.45 -26.38
CA ASP A 178 2.70 -7.48 -27.41
C ASP A 178 1.37 -6.78 -27.08
N ASP A 179 0.49 -7.45 -26.34
CA ASP A 179 -0.80 -6.95 -25.85
C ASP A 179 -0.72 -6.20 -24.51
N GLN A 180 0.46 -6.11 -23.90
CA GLN A 180 0.68 -5.49 -22.58
C GLN A 180 1.59 -4.26 -22.66
N GLN A 181 1.89 -3.77 -23.87
CA GLN A 181 2.76 -2.61 -24.09
C GLN A 181 2.19 -1.33 -23.48
N ASP A 182 0.87 -1.20 -23.45
CA ASP A 182 0.16 -0.04 -22.92
C ASP A 182 0.36 0.14 -21.41
N GLN A 183 0.58 -0.96 -20.67
CA GLN A 183 0.88 -0.97 -19.23
C GLN A 183 2.16 -0.22 -18.85
N PHE A 184 3.05 0.06 -19.81
CA PHE A 184 4.31 0.80 -19.61
C PHE A 184 4.28 2.23 -20.18
N THR A 185 3.11 2.67 -20.65
CA THR A 185 2.93 4.02 -21.19
C THR A 185 3.13 5.05 -20.09
N ILE A 186 3.92 6.07 -20.39
CA ILE A 186 4.11 7.23 -19.50
C ILE A 186 2.79 7.98 -19.38
N ASP A 187 2.33 8.17 -18.16
CA ASP A 187 1.30 9.12 -17.83
C ASP A 187 1.92 10.50 -17.65
N LYS A 188 1.56 11.43 -18.55
CA LYS A 188 2.12 12.79 -18.56
C LYS A 188 1.59 13.67 -17.43
N THR A 189 0.53 13.25 -16.75
CA THR A 189 -0.05 14.00 -15.61
C THR A 189 0.59 13.62 -14.28
N GLY A 190 1.32 12.50 -14.25
CA GLY A 190 1.90 11.93 -13.02
C GLY A 190 2.78 12.90 -12.25
N ASP A 191 2.75 12.79 -10.91
CA ASP A 191 3.57 13.65 -10.06
C ASP A 191 5.04 13.32 -10.18
N ILE A 192 5.84 14.37 -10.03
CA ILE A 192 7.28 14.24 -9.84
C ILE A 192 7.78 15.01 -8.61
N HIS A 193 6.88 15.52 -7.76
CA HIS A 193 7.26 16.26 -6.54
C HIS A 193 7.91 15.34 -5.50
N VAL A 194 7.55 14.06 -5.47
CA VAL A 194 8.23 13.04 -4.68
C VAL A 194 9.34 12.44 -5.54
N PRO A 195 10.56 12.24 -5.01
CA PRO A 195 11.62 11.55 -5.75
C PRO A 195 11.19 10.16 -6.23
N PHE A 196 11.74 9.73 -7.37
CA PHE A 196 11.48 8.38 -7.89
C PHE A 196 11.88 7.31 -6.88
N ASP A 197 10.98 6.37 -6.63
CA ASP A 197 11.15 5.33 -5.61
C ASP A 197 11.22 3.93 -6.21
N TYR A 198 12.42 3.36 -6.19
CA TYR A 198 12.68 2.00 -6.66
C TYR A 198 12.07 0.91 -5.77
N ASN A 199 11.57 1.28 -4.59
CA ASN A 199 10.95 0.40 -3.62
C ASN A 199 9.45 0.62 -3.48
N SER A 200 8.87 1.59 -4.21
CA SER A 200 7.44 1.91 -4.13
C SER A 200 6.59 0.66 -4.30
N VAL A 201 5.53 0.53 -3.48
CA VAL A 201 4.54 -0.55 -3.66
C VAL A 201 3.86 -0.43 -5.03
N MET A 202 3.87 0.76 -5.63
CA MET A 202 3.29 1.05 -6.95
C MET A 202 4.25 0.79 -8.12
N LEU A 203 5.48 0.34 -7.87
CA LEU A 203 6.43 0.00 -8.93
C LEU A 203 6.26 -1.46 -9.36
N TYR A 204 6.15 -1.71 -10.66
CA TYR A 204 6.15 -3.08 -11.18
C TYR A 204 7.46 -3.81 -10.90
N ASP A 205 7.34 -5.13 -10.70
CA ASP A 205 8.51 -6.00 -10.66
C ASP A 205 9.25 -5.98 -12.01
N THR A 206 10.55 -6.27 -11.98
CA THR A 206 11.41 -6.19 -13.17
C THR A 206 11.03 -7.16 -14.29
N LYS A 207 10.13 -8.10 -14.06
CA LYS A 207 9.69 -9.16 -14.99
C LYS A 207 8.20 -9.02 -15.35
N ALA A 208 7.54 -7.95 -14.91
CA ALA A 208 6.14 -7.71 -15.18
C ALA A 208 5.87 -7.77 -16.69
N PHE A 209 4.86 -8.56 -17.07
CA PHE A 209 4.44 -8.79 -18.46
C PHE A 209 5.56 -9.24 -19.41
N ALA A 210 6.61 -9.89 -18.90
CA ALA A 210 7.67 -10.44 -19.72
C ALA A 210 7.12 -11.50 -20.70
N LYS A 211 7.65 -11.50 -21.93
CA LYS A 211 7.43 -12.59 -22.88
C LYS A 211 7.96 -13.89 -22.27
N THR A 212 7.09 -14.90 -22.22
CA THR A 212 7.49 -16.26 -21.87
C THR A 212 7.91 -17.01 -23.13
N ASN A 213 9.00 -17.78 -23.05
CA ASN A 213 9.35 -18.69 -24.14
C ASN A 213 8.39 -19.89 -24.04
N ALA A 214 7.49 -20.04 -25.01
CA ALA A 214 6.39 -21.02 -25.03
C ALA A 214 6.82 -22.52 -25.08
N LEU A 215 8.04 -22.89 -24.68
CA LEU A 215 8.63 -24.22 -24.91
C LEU A 215 9.29 -24.87 -23.68
N THR A 216 8.79 -24.67 -22.46
CA THR A 216 9.19 -25.54 -21.33
C THR A 216 8.06 -25.75 -20.31
N PRO A 217 7.16 -26.74 -20.49
CA PRO A 217 6.14 -27.05 -19.48
C PRO A 217 6.57 -28.17 -18.51
N ILE A 218 7.84 -28.57 -18.47
CA ILE A 218 8.28 -29.75 -17.70
C ILE A 218 9.65 -29.44 -17.05
N VAL A 219 9.61 -29.07 -15.77
CA VAL A 219 10.75 -28.95 -14.82
C VAL A 219 11.65 -27.72 -15.01
N GLY A 220 11.54 -26.77 -14.07
CA GLY A 220 12.52 -25.70 -13.85
C GLY A 220 12.03 -24.32 -14.29
N ASP A 221 12.33 -23.31 -13.48
CA ASP A 221 11.92 -21.91 -13.60
C ASP A 221 11.79 -21.45 -15.06
N VAL A 222 10.62 -20.91 -15.42
CA VAL A 222 10.49 -20.13 -16.65
C VAL A 222 11.39 -18.92 -16.47
N SER A 223 12.60 -18.98 -17.03
CA SER A 223 13.53 -17.85 -17.04
C SER A 223 12.95 -16.75 -17.92
N VAL A 224 12.08 -15.93 -17.32
CA VAL A 224 11.58 -14.70 -17.92
C VAL A 224 12.66 -13.63 -17.82
N LYS A 225 12.89 -12.93 -18.92
CA LYS A 225 13.84 -11.81 -18.97
C LYS A 225 13.23 -10.59 -18.30
N HIS A 226 14.09 -9.72 -17.77
CA HIS A 226 13.65 -8.44 -17.25
C HIS A 226 13.06 -7.57 -18.37
N THR A 227 11.92 -6.92 -18.09
CA THR A 227 11.25 -5.90 -18.90
C THR A 227 11.62 -4.48 -18.45
N MET A 228 12.22 -4.33 -17.27
CA MET A 228 12.75 -3.07 -16.76
C MET A 228 14.13 -3.25 -16.16
N GLU A 229 15.01 -2.28 -16.38
CA GLU A 229 16.36 -2.21 -15.82
C GLU A 229 16.62 -0.82 -15.25
N THR A 230 17.46 -0.72 -14.22
CA THR A 230 17.85 0.56 -13.63
C THR A 230 18.91 1.24 -14.48
N ILE A 231 18.87 2.57 -14.55
CA ILE A 231 19.92 3.39 -15.20
C ILE A 231 20.91 3.92 -14.13
N THR A 232 20.55 3.80 -12.85
CA THR A 232 21.33 4.21 -11.69
C THR A 232 22.01 3.00 -11.03
N ASP A 233 22.72 3.25 -9.93
CA ASP A 233 23.32 2.23 -9.06
C ASP A 233 22.31 1.54 -8.12
N LYS A 234 21.04 1.95 -8.16
CA LYS A 234 19.97 1.35 -7.36
C LYS A 234 19.37 0.13 -8.03
N GLU A 235 18.74 -0.72 -7.24
CA GLU A 235 17.99 -1.90 -7.68
C GLU A 235 16.49 -1.65 -7.61
N ILE A 236 15.72 -2.21 -8.56
CA ILE A 236 14.25 -2.24 -8.49
C ILE A 236 13.87 -3.38 -7.54
N ASP A 237 13.30 -3.03 -6.40
CA ASP A 237 12.86 -3.97 -5.36
C ASP A 237 11.56 -3.45 -4.71
N PRO A 238 10.42 -3.54 -5.41
CA PRO A 238 9.13 -3.07 -4.89
C PRO A 238 8.78 -3.80 -3.59
N TRP A 239 8.43 -3.03 -2.56
CA TRP A 239 8.06 -3.59 -1.26
C TRP A 239 6.63 -4.14 -1.28
N ASN A 240 6.34 -5.01 -0.31
CA ASN A 240 4.98 -5.51 -0.06
C ASN A 240 4.12 -4.53 0.76
N SER A 241 4.65 -3.37 1.11
CA SER A 241 3.99 -2.35 1.92
C SER A 241 4.35 -0.97 1.39
N PRO A 242 3.49 0.04 1.59
CA PRO A 242 3.77 1.40 1.12
C PRO A 242 5.06 1.96 1.71
N THR A 243 5.86 2.62 0.88
CA THR A 243 7.08 3.29 1.32
C THR A 243 6.80 4.68 1.90
N ALA A 244 7.83 5.31 2.46
CA ALA A 244 7.74 6.70 2.90
C ALA A 244 7.36 7.66 1.76
N ASN A 245 7.77 7.36 0.52
CA ASN A 245 7.44 8.17 -0.64
C ASN A 245 5.99 7.98 -1.08
N ASP A 246 5.49 6.74 -1.03
CA ASP A 246 4.07 6.43 -1.25
C ASP A 246 3.18 7.19 -0.26
N PHE A 247 3.49 7.11 1.04
CA PHE A 247 2.78 7.88 2.06
C PHE A 247 2.89 9.39 1.83
N LYS A 248 4.07 9.89 1.43
CA LYS A 248 4.26 11.31 1.17
C LYS A 248 3.38 11.80 0.02
N ALA A 249 3.32 11.07 -1.09
CA ALA A 249 2.47 11.41 -2.23
C ALA A 249 0.99 11.49 -1.82
N VAL A 250 0.50 10.49 -1.08
CA VAL A 250 -0.87 10.47 -0.55
C VAL A 250 -1.12 11.62 0.42
N ASN A 251 -0.23 11.82 1.38
CA ASN A 251 -0.38 12.84 2.42
C ASN A 251 -0.38 14.27 1.87
N ASP A 252 0.48 14.55 0.88
CA ASP A 252 0.52 15.85 0.20
C ASP A 252 -0.77 16.07 -0.61
N ALA A 253 -1.23 15.05 -1.35
CA ALA A 253 -2.42 15.15 -2.19
C ALA A 253 -3.72 15.34 -1.37
N TYR A 254 -3.88 14.58 -0.28
CA TYR A 254 -5.02 14.68 0.62
C TYR A 254 -4.87 15.78 1.68
N LYS A 255 -3.72 16.47 1.72
CA LYS A 255 -3.37 17.51 2.70
C LYS A 255 -3.55 17.02 4.15
N CYS A 256 -3.03 15.82 4.41
CA CYS A 256 -3.15 15.19 5.72
C CYS A 256 -2.43 16.02 6.80
N GLU A 257 -3.08 16.20 7.94
CA GLU A 257 -2.47 16.87 9.10
C GLU A 257 -1.34 16.02 9.69
N GLU A 258 -0.32 16.66 10.27
CA GLU A 258 0.84 16.00 10.92
C GLU A 258 0.42 14.92 11.94
N TYR A 259 -0.76 15.09 12.56
CA TYR A 259 -1.35 14.11 13.44
C TYR A 259 -1.49 12.70 12.82
N TYR A 260 -1.78 12.64 11.52
CA TYR A 260 -2.00 11.41 10.76
C TYR A 260 -0.75 10.88 10.04
N THR A 261 0.27 11.72 9.83
CA THR A 261 1.43 11.38 9.00
C THR A 261 2.60 10.81 9.81
N ARG A 262 2.34 10.26 11.00
CA ARG A 262 3.39 9.79 11.91
C ARG A 262 3.93 8.46 11.42
N VAL A 263 5.25 8.38 11.25
CA VAL A 263 5.91 7.17 10.79
C VAL A 263 6.00 6.18 11.95
N ILE A 264 5.46 4.99 11.74
CA ILE A 264 5.62 3.88 12.68
C ILE A 264 7.04 3.34 12.54
N PRO A 265 7.85 3.37 13.60
CA PRO A 265 9.20 2.82 13.52
C PRO A 265 9.15 1.30 13.39
N GLN A 266 10.12 0.73 12.68
CA GLN A 266 10.29 -0.73 12.59
C GLN A 266 10.38 -1.39 13.99
N CYS A 267 10.82 -0.62 14.98
CA CYS A 267 10.78 -1.02 16.37
C CYS A 267 10.47 0.16 17.29
N LEU A 268 9.41 0.05 18.09
CA LEU A 268 9.07 1.05 19.10
C LEU A 268 10.04 0.97 20.27
N ALA A 269 10.69 2.07 20.59
CA ALA A 269 11.59 2.17 21.73
C ALA A 269 10.80 2.03 23.04
N GLY A 270 11.20 1.07 23.87
CA GLY A 270 10.65 0.85 25.21
C GLY A 270 11.66 1.19 26.30
N THR A 271 11.16 1.64 27.44
CA THR A 271 11.96 1.84 28.65
C THR A 271 11.90 0.61 29.55
N ILE A 272 12.90 0.40 30.39
CA ILE A 272 12.86 -0.62 31.43
C ILE A 272 12.13 -0.04 32.65
N PRO A 273 10.97 -0.59 33.05
CA PRO A 273 10.22 -0.08 34.20
C PRO A 273 11.03 -0.21 35.49
N ALA A 274 10.92 0.78 36.37
CA ALA A 274 11.53 0.71 37.71
C ALA A 274 10.96 -0.44 38.54
N ASN A 275 9.64 -0.68 38.40
CA ASN A 275 9.01 -1.89 38.89
C ASN A 275 9.06 -2.96 37.79
N GLY A 276 10.04 -3.85 37.88
CA GLY A 276 10.28 -4.88 36.89
C GLY A 276 9.27 -6.03 36.90
N ASP A 277 8.18 -5.97 37.69
CA ASP A 277 7.12 -6.99 37.74
C ASP A 277 6.07 -6.86 36.62
N TYR A 278 5.94 -5.68 36.02
CA TYR A 278 4.88 -5.38 35.05
C TYR A 278 5.42 -4.65 33.83
N SER A 279 4.78 -4.88 32.68
CA SER A 279 4.91 -4.01 31.51
C SER A 279 3.77 -3.00 31.48
N THR A 280 4.01 -1.85 30.88
CA THR A 280 3.03 -0.79 30.69
C THR A 280 3.03 -0.33 29.24
N TYR A 281 1.86 -0.14 28.67
CA TYR A 281 1.66 0.22 27.28
C TYR A 281 0.68 1.38 27.20
N SER A 282 1.17 2.53 26.75
CA SER A 282 0.35 3.72 26.56
C SER A 282 0.20 4.03 25.08
N PHE A 283 -1.03 4.15 24.58
CA PHE A 283 -1.32 4.34 23.16
C PHE A 283 -2.58 5.19 22.94
N ILE A 284 -2.83 5.58 21.69
CA ILE A 284 -3.99 6.38 21.28
C ILE A 284 -4.72 5.62 20.18
N LEU A 285 -6.05 5.60 20.24
CA LEU A 285 -6.91 5.02 19.21
C LEU A 285 -7.32 6.07 18.18
N ASP A 286 -7.50 5.63 16.94
CA ASP A 286 -8.09 6.46 15.89
C ASP A 286 -9.58 6.75 16.15
N LYS A 287 -10.05 7.94 15.71
CA LYS A 287 -11.43 8.40 15.98
C LYS A 287 -12.50 7.45 15.41
N TYR A 288 -12.25 6.78 14.28
CA TYR A 288 -13.21 5.84 13.70
C TYR A 288 -13.25 4.54 14.50
N THR A 289 -12.10 4.11 15.03
CA THR A 289 -12.02 2.99 15.97
C THR A 289 -12.83 3.30 17.23
N GLU A 290 -12.63 4.48 17.83
CA GLU A 290 -13.40 4.91 19.01
C GLU A 290 -14.90 4.99 18.73
N ALA A 291 -15.30 5.58 17.60
CA ALA A 291 -16.71 5.67 17.21
C ALA A 291 -17.34 4.28 17.04
N TYR A 292 -16.62 3.34 16.43
CA TYR A 292 -17.07 1.96 16.28
C TYR A 292 -17.26 1.29 17.64
N MET A 293 -16.29 1.44 18.55
CA MET A 293 -16.36 0.91 19.91
C MET A 293 -17.59 1.43 20.66
N SER A 294 -17.82 2.75 20.61
CA SER A 294 -18.97 3.38 21.26
C SER A 294 -20.30 2.90 20.70
N ALA A 295 -20.40 2.65 19.39
CA ALA A 295 -21.62 2.18 18.75
C ALA A 295 -21.93 0.70 19.03
N ASN A 296 -20.92 -0.10 19.35
CA ASN A 296 -21.03 -1.56 19.45
C ASN A 296 -20.83 -2.12 20.87
N GLY A 297 -20.93 -1.26 21.89
CA GLY A 297 -20.98 -1.68 23.29
C GLY A 297 -19.64 -2.20 23.85
N TYR A 298 -18.52 -1.75 23.29
CA TYR A 298 -17.20 -2.03 23.84
C TYR A 298 -16.99 -1.27 25.15
N THR A 299 -16.30 -1.90 26.08
CA THR A 299 -16.11 -1.36 27.44
C THR A 299 -14.65 -1.29 27.84
N HIS A 300 -13.76 -2.01 27.14
CA HIS A 300 -12.34 -2.13 27.46
C HIS A 300 -11.48 -2.06 26.20
N VAL A 301 -10.26 -1.61 26.40
CA VAL A 301 -9.13 -1.88 25.51
C VAL A 301 -8.18 -2.84 26.20
N ALA A 302 -7.54 -3.70 25.42
CA ALA A 302 -6.56 -4.64 25.91
C ALA A 302 -5.23 -4.50 25.17
N VAL A 303 -4.18 -4.98 25.83
CA VAL A 303 -2.89 -5.24 25.21
C VAL A 303 -2.58 -6.71 25.35
N HIS A 304 -2.26 -7.31 24.23
CA HIS A 304 -1.71 -8.65 24.15
C HIS A 304 -0.20 -8.52 23.87
N GLN A 305 0.59 -8.87 24.88
CA GLN A 305 2.05 -8.81 24.87
C GLN A 305 2.61 -10.18 24.48
N ASN A 306 3.38 -10.23 23.39
CA ASN A 306 4.09 -11.44 22.99
C ASN A 306 5.49 -11.48 23.60
N CYS A 307 5.73 -12.52 24.40
CA CYS A 307 7.00 -12.81 25.02
C CYS A 307 7.75 -13.89 24.23
N ARG A 308 8.78 -13.46 23.50
CA ARG A 308 9.60 -14.34 22.67
C ARG A 308 10.67 -15.02 23.52
N SER A 309 10.79 -16.33 23.36
CA SER A 309 11.77 -17.21 23.96
C SER A 309 12.96 -17.45 23.03
N ASN A 310 14.14 -17.69 23.61
CA ASN A 310 15.30 -18.21 22.88
C ASN A 310 15.21 -19.73 22.63
N ALA A 311 14.36 -20.42 23.37
CA ALA A 311 14.00 -21.82 23.13
C ALA A 311 12.81 -21.93 22.17
N ILE A 312 12.86 -22.93 21.28
CA ILE A 312 11.83 -23.25 20.28
C ILE A 312 10.50 -23.57 20.96
N ASP A 313 9.39 -23.03 20.41
CA ASP A 313 8.00 -23.27 20.83
C ASP A 313 7.72 -23.00 22.32
N MET A 314 8.52 -22.12 22.92
CA MET A 314 8.38 -21.73 24.32
C MET A 314 7.90 -20.29 24.46
N ASP A 315 7.44 -19.64 23.41
CA ASP A 315 6.85 -18.29 23.49
C ASP A 315 5.61 -18.30 24.41
N THR A 316 5.34 -17.18 25.06
CA THR A 316 4.15 -17.01 25.89
C THR A 316 3.54 -15.66 25.66
N ASP A 317 2.27 -15.53 26.01
CA ASP A 317 1.55 -14.29 25.90
C ASP A 317 1.00 -13.83 27.24
N ASN A 318 0.92 -12.52 27.41
CA ASN A 318 0.29 -11.89 28.55
C ASN A 318 -0.79 -10.92 28.05
N TRP A 319 -1.90 -10.89 28.76
CA TRP A 319 -3.00 -9.96 28.50
C TRP A 319 -3.14 -8.96 29.64
N GLY A 320 -3.50 -7.73 29.28
CA GLY A 320 -3.89 -6.69 30.22
C GLY A 320 -5.06 -5.91 29.65
N PHE A 321 -5.86 -5.34 30.54
CA PHE A 321 -7.13 -4.71 30.20
C PHE A 321 -7.24 -3.37 30.92
N THR A 322 -7.90 -2.41 30.29
CA THR A 322 -8.22 -1.13 30.92
C THR A 322 -9.61 -0.67 30.46
N PRO A 323 -10.49 -0.28 31.40
CA PRO A 323 -11.80 0.22 31.04
C PRO A 323 -11.67 1.53 30.27
N LEU A 324 -12.61 1.76 29.35
CA LEU A 324 -12.72 3.04 28.66
C LEU A 324 -13.05 4.13 29.68
N ASN A 325 -12.16 5.11 29.83
CA ASN A 325 -12.27 6.19 30.83
C ASN A 325 -12.62 7.55 30.21
N GLY A 326 -13.01 7.57 28.94
CA GLY A 326 -13.39 8.74 28.17
C GLY A 326 -13.42 8.42 26.67
N TRP A 327 -13.86 9.39 25.87
CA TRP A 327 -13.84 9.33 24.41
C TRP A 327 -13.18 10.59 23.87
N GLY A 328 -12.37 10.48 22.84
CA GLY A 328 -11.87 11.64 22.12
C GLY A 328 -10.51 11.40 21.48
N PRO A 329 -10.16 12.21 20.46
CA PRO A 329 -9.04 11.97 19.56
C PRO A 329 -7.65 12.04 20.21
N ARG A 330 -7.55 12.25 21.52
CA ARG A 330 -6.29 12.27 22.27
C ARG A 330 -6.40 11.55 23.62
N ALA A 331 -7.45 10.75 23.80
CA ALA A 331 -7.55 9.87 24.95
C ALA A 331 -6.39 8.86 24.88
N GLN A 332 -5.48 8.96 25.84
CA GLN A 332 -4.38 8.02 25.96
C GLN A 332 -4.82 6.90 26.90
N TYR A 333 -4.78 5.67 26.39
CA TYR A 333 -5.07 4.48 27.15
C TYR A 333 -3.75 3.91 27.66
N THR A 334 -3.68 3.58 28.94
CA THR A 334 -2.53 2.90 29.54
C THR A 334 -2.96 1.55 30.06
N VAL A 335 -2.46 0.49 29.45
CA VAL A 335 -2.70 -0.90 29.86
C VAL A 335 -1.47 -1.45 30.56
N THR A 336 -1.68 -2.13 31.68
CA THR A 336 -0.62 -2.84 32.42
C THR A 336 -0.80 -4.34 32.22
N THR A 337 0.29 -5.03 31.95
CA THR A 337 0.36 -6.49 31.84
C THR A 337 1.41 -7.02 32.80
N ASP A 338 1.34 -8.30 33.15
CA ASP A 338 2.46 -8.96 33.82
C ASP A 338 3.70 -8.96 32.91
N ARG A 339 4.89 -8.97 33.52
CA ARG A 339 6.12 -9.22 32.76
C ARG A 339 6.16 -10.61 32.14
N CYS A 340 7.02 -10.78 31.14
CA CYS A 340 7.34 -12.09 30.59
C CYS A 340 7.91 -13.04 31.65
N LYS A 341 7.53 -14.31 31.55
CA LYS A 341 7.92 -15.35 32.52
C LYS A 341 9.45 -15.49 32.57
N LYS A 342 9.98 -15.85 33.75
CA LYS A 342 11.44 -15.91 34.01
C LYS A 342 12.12 -17.10 33.31
N ASP A 343 11.41 -18.20 33.19
CA ASP A 343 11.84 -19.43 32.54
C ASP A 343 11.97 -19.23 31.02
N HIS A 344 12.84 -20.04 30.40
CA HIS A 344 13.13 -20.05 28.96
C HIS A 344 13.64 -18.73 28.37
N ASP A 345 14.14 -17.83 29.22
CA ASP A 345 14.70 -16.53 28.83
C ASP A 345 13.80 -15.74 27.87
N ARG A 346 12.53 -15.60 28.27
CA ARG A 346 11.54 -14.87 27.50
C ARG A 346 11.71 -13.37 27.64
N HIS A 347 11.44 -12.63 26.56
CA HIS A 347 11.52 -11.17 26.54
C HIS A 347 10.35 -10.57 25.76
N ALA A 348 9.89 -9.40 26.18
CA ALA A 348 8.80 -8.70 25.50
C ALA A 348 9.29 -8.23 24.14
N SER A 349 8.64 -8.71 23.07
CA SER A 349 9.15 -8.56 21.70
C SER A 349 8.19 -7.83 20.77
N ARG A 350 6.88 -8.00 21.01
CA ARG A 350 5.79 -7.38 20.26
C ARG A 350 4.59 -7.15 21.17
N TYR A 351 3.70 -6.27 20.75
CA TYR A 351 2.37 -6.17 21.33
C TYR A 351 1.34 -5.79 20.28
N GLU A 352 0.11 -6.21 20.51
CA GLU A 352 -1.07 -5.79 19.76
C GLU A 352 -2.09 -5.15 20.71
N VAL A 353 -2.82 -4.18 20.18
CA VAL A 353 -4.01 -3.63 20.85
C VAL A 353 -5.22 -4.47 20.42
N ALA A 354 -6.10 -4.74 21.36
CA ALA A 354 -7.37 -5.41 21.08
C ALA A 354 -8.55 -4.64 21.69
N LEU A 355 -9.70 -4.74 21.04
CA LEU A 355 -10.95 -4.12 21.49
C LEU A 355 -11.80 -5.18 22.16
N CYS A 356 -12.29 -4.90 23.38
CA CYS A 356 -12.95 -5.91 24.19
C CYS A 356 -14.26 -5.40 24.83
N LYS A 357 -15.22 -6.31 24.97
CA LYS A 357 -16.51 -6.07 25.65
C LYS A 357 -16.45 -6.41 27.16
N GLY A 358 -15.29 -6.86 27.63
CA GLY A 358 -15.00 -7.19 29.02
C GLY A 358 -13.50 -7.19 29.30
N ASP A 359 -13.12 -7.63 30.49
CA ASP A 359 -11.76 -7.63 31.05
C ASP A 359 -11.05 -8.99 30.95
N ASN A 360 -11.38 -9.76 29.91
CA ASN A 360 -10.79 -11.06 29.63
C ASN A 360 -10.58 -11.27 28.13
N GLU A 361 -9.66 -12.19 27.78
CA GLU A 361 -9.26 -12.46 26.40
C GLU A 361 -10.45 -12.91 25.53
N ASP A 362 -11.33 -13.76 26.04
CA ASP A 362 -12.50 -14.27 25.32
C ASP A 362 -13.51 -13.17 24.97
N ALA A 363 -13.44 -12.02 25.65
CA ALA A 363 -14.28 -10.86 25.39
C ALA A 363 -13.68 -9.91 24.33
N CYS A 364 -12.50 -10.21 23.79
CA CYS A 364 -11.84 -9.44 22.74
C CYS A 364 -12.12 -10.03 21.36
N ASP A 365 -12.81 -9.29 20.51
CA ASP A 365 -13.23 -9.75 19.19
C ASP A 365 -12.49 -9.04 18.04
N ILE A 366 -11.71 -7.99 18.31
CA ILE A 366 -10.95 -7.26 17.28
C ILE A 366 -9.51 -7.06 17.72
N LYS A 367 -8.56 -7.42 16.84
CA LYS A 367 -7.12 -7.18 17.00
C LYS A 367 -6.65 -6.12 16.01
N CYS A 368 -5.87 -5.16 16.49
CA CYS A 368 -5.56 -3.91 15.77
C CYS A 368 -4.20 -3.92 15.04
N GLY A 369 -3.65 -5.11 14.78
CA GLY A 369 -2.32 -5.30 14.21
C GLY A 369 -1.23 -5.42 15.27
N LEU A 370 0.00 -5.73 14.84
CA LEU A 370 1.09 -6.09 15.74
C LEU A 370 2.25 -5.12 15.57
N ARG A 371 2.75 -4.54 16.67
CA ARG A 371 3.94 -3.66 16.65
C ARG A 371 5.10 -4.31 17.37
N ARG A 372 6.31 -4.17 16.80
CA ARG A 372 7.55 -4.62 17.42
C ARG A 372 8.03 -3.62 18.46
N VAL A 373 8.59 -4.13 19.56
CA VAL A 373 9.16 -3.32 20.65
C VAL A 373 10.64 -3.66 20.87
N CYS A 374 11.42 -2.63 21.18
CA CYS A 374 12.85 -2.70 21.43
C CYS A 374 13.14 -1.97 22.74
N PRO A 375 13.43 -2.69 23.83
CA PRO A 375 13.78 -2.08 25.11
C PRO A 375 15.16 -1.41 25.03
N PHE A 376 15.30 -0.27 25.71
CA PHE A 376 16.56 0.45 25.89
C PHE A 376 16.85 0.65 27.38
N ASP A 377 18.11 0.48 27.77
CA ASP A 377 18.57 0.75 29.14
C ASP A 377 18.77 2.26 29.40
N GLY A 378 19.07 2.64 30.65
CA GLY A 378 19.32 4.03 31.02
C GLY A 378 20.56 4.67 30.40
N SER A 379 21.39 3.88 29.69
CA SER A 379 22.56 4.34 28.93
C SER A 379 22.28 4.43 27.43
N GLY A 380 21.05 4.11 26.98
CA GLY A 380 20.65 4.15 25.58
C GLY A 380 21.06 2.91 24.78
N ASN A 381 21.49 1.81 25.41
CA ASN A 381 21.77 0.57 24.70
C ASN A 381 20.48 -0.24 24.54
N GLN A 382 20.28 -0.80 23.35
CA GLN A 382 19.19 -1.75 23.13
C GLN A 382 19.49 -3.04 23.90
N VAL A 383 18.52 -3.51 24.68
CA VAL A 383 18.64 -4.72 25.51
C VAL A 383 17.36 -5.54 25.44
N ASP A 384 17.47 -6.83 25.77
CA ASP A 384 16.30 -7.66 25.98
C ASP A 384 15.76 -7.46 27.40
N SER A 385 14.43 -7.35 27.53
CA SER A 385 13.78 -7.15 28.81
C SER A 385 12.50 -7.96 28.94
N LYS A 386 12.26 -8.47 30.14
CA LYS A 386 11.02 -9.17 30.52
C LYS A 386 9.86 -8.22 30.77
N ALA A 387 10.15 -6.97 31.16
CA ALA A 387 9.16 -5.95 31.46
C ALA A 387 9.52 -4.67 30.72
N ILE A 388 8.54 -4.05 30.07
CA ILE A 388 8.77 -2.86 29.24
C ILE A 388 7.74 -1.76 29.49
N GLY A 389 8.18 -0.52 29.41
CA GLY A 389 7.31 0.66 29.39
C GLY A 389 7.30 1.28 28.01
N ILE A 390 6.15 1.24 27.34
CA ILE A 390 5.92 1.78 26.00
C ILE A 390 5.01 3.00 26.08
N VAL A 391 5.42 4.07 25.41
CA VAL A 391 4.57 5.21 25.07
C VAL A 391 4.56 5.33 23.56
N ASP A 392 3.47 4.92 22.95
CA ASP A 392 3.29 4.89 21.51
C ASP A 392 2.45 6.09 21.06
N PRO A 393 3.06 7.09 20.40
CA PRO A 393 2.34 8.26 19.93
C PRO A 393 1.57 7.97 18.63
N ASN A 394 1.74 6.82 17.98
CA ASN A 394 1.14 6.55 16.67
C ASN A 394 -0.27 5.98 16.84
N LEU A 395 -1.16 6.34 15.91
CA LEU A 395 -2.56 5.93 15.95
C LEU A 395 -2.70 4.42 15.78
N TRP A 396 -3.52 3.82 16.63
CA TRP A 396 -3.97 2.45 16.48
C TRP A 396 -5.31 2.42 15.76
N ILE A 397 -5.38 1.62 14.69
CA ILE A 397 -6.53 1.53 13.79
C ILE A 397 -7.00 0.08 13.73
N CYS A 398 -8.27 -0.12 14.02
CA CYS A 398 -8.85 -1.45 14.21
C CYS A 398 -10.03 -1.64 13.24
N HIS A 399 -9.86 -2.54 12.28
CA HIS A 399 -10.96 -2.97 11.41
C HIS A 399 -11.75 -4.11 12.05
N PRO A 400 -13.10 -4.03 12.10
CA PRO A 400 -13.92 -5.16 12.51
C PRO A 400 -13.86 -6.30 11.48
N HIS A 401 -13.96 -7.54 11.98
CA HIS A 401 -13.96 -8.78 11.18
C HIS A 401 -15.25 -8.98 10.39
#